data_AF-A0A8T2HQY2-F1
#
_entry.id   AF-A0A8T2HQY2-F1
#
_cell.length_a   1.000
_cell.length_b   1.000
_cell.length_c   1.000
_cell.angle_alpha   90.00
_cell.angle_beta   90.00
_cell.angle_gamma   90.00
#
_symmetry.space_group_name_H-M   'P 1'
#
loop_
_entity.id
_entity.type
_entity.pdbx_description
1 polymer ?
#
loop_
_entity_poly.entity_id
_entity_poly.type
_entity_poly.pdbx_seq_one_letter_code
_entity_poly.pdbx_strand_id
1 'polypeptide(L)'
;MGKQNNRKWRDNRKQGAFKNRPSFEDRRDSGRPDDHKRSGPPGAQVPSMKRQKLPPINREKVCPLLLRIFPRKGSHHRLEAFEGRDRLPDQEVQVHTWQDASLRELCELLQDVNPDAKRPNARISFSLVYPDRTGRNTMRNVGVVHATRPSNDDDATLRDLKFQTGDYLSVAVTEF
;
A
#
# COMPACT_ATOMS: atom_id res chain seq x y z
N MET A 1 -13.20 -0.22 68.92
CA MET A 1 -13.50 0.05 67.49
C MET A 1 -12.55 -0.80 66.64
N GLY A 2 -12.91 -1.59 65.65
CA GLY A 2 -14.19 -1.97 65.05
C GLY A 2 -14.00 -3.32 64.32
N LYS A 3 -15.06 -4.13 64.26
CA LYS A 3 -15.11 -5.44 63.60
C LYS A 3 -15.66 -5.31 62.17
N GLN A 4 -15.49 -6.39 61.39
CA GLN A 4 -16.26 -6.82 60.21
C GLN A 4 -15.75 -6.24 58.85
N ASN A 5 -15.75 -6.95 57.73
CA ASN A 5 -16.50 -8.15 57.38
C ASN A 5 -15.85 -8.88 56.17
N ASN A 6 -15.76 -10.21 56.25
CA ASN A 6 -15.56 -11.09 55.09
C ASN A 6 -16.61 -12.19 55.22
N ARG A 7 -17.53 -12.32 54.25
CA ARG A 7 -18.14 -13.61 53.93
C ARG A 7 -18.94 -13.60 52.64
N LYS A 8 -18.56 -14.55 51.80
CA LYS A 8 -19.21 -15.10 50.62
C LYS A 8 -20.28 -16.14 51.06
N TRP A 9 -21.13 -16.51 50.10
CA TRP A 9 -21.87 -17.78 49.94
C TRP A 9 -23.41 -17.77 50.13
N ARG A 10 -24.10 -17.79 48.98
CA ARG A 10 -25.02 -18.83 48.45
C ARG A 10 -26.44 -19.07 49.01
N ASP A 11 -27.24 -19.60 48.09
CA ASP A 11 -28.52 -20.36 48.18
C ASP A 11 -29.83 -19.57 48.35
N ASN A 12 -31.02 -20.04 47.97
CA ASN A 12 -31.57 -20.91 46.91
C ASN A 12 -33.11 -20.85 47.12
N ARG A 13 -33.88 -21.11 46.06
CA ARG A 13 -35.23 -21.75 46.09
C ARG A 13 -36.49 -20.96 46.48
N LYS A 14 -37.29 -20.69 45.43
CA LYS A 14 -38.76 -20.89 45.23
C LYS A 14 -39.72 -20.77 46.43
N GLN A 15 -40.81 -20.00 46.24
CA GLN A 15 -42.21 -20.48 46.30
C GLN A 15 -43.25 -19.38 45.95
N GLY A 16 -44.16 -19.70 45.02
CA GLY A 16 -45.63 -19.64 45.19
C GLY A 16 -46.41 -18.31 45.29
N ALA A 17 -47.42 -18.20 44.42
CA ALA A 17 -48.82 -17.85 44.69
C ALA A 17 -49.40 -16.57 44.04
N PHE A 18 -50.36 -16.87 43.15
CA PHE A 18 -51.38 -16.09 42.48
C PHE A 18 -52.11 -15.02 43.33
N LYS A 19 -52.54 -13.91 42.71
CA LYS A 19 -53.95 -13.55 42.46
C LYS A 19 -54.14 -12.12 41.90
N ASN A 20 -55.04 -12.03 40.91
CA ASN A 20 -55.90 -10.89 40.47
C ASN A 20 -55.65 -10.24 39.07
N ARG A 21 -56.31 -10.84 38.06
CA ARG A 21 -57.20 -10.33 36.95
C ARG A 21 -57.34 -8.81 36.69
N PRO A 22 -57.83 -8.35 35.50
CA PRO A 22 -58.64 -9.08 34.52
C PRO A 22 -58.26 -9.03 33.03
N SER A 23 -58.89 -9.99 32.35
CA SER A 23 -58.99 -10.23 30.91
C SER A 23 -59.89 -9.19 30.24
N PHE A 24 -59.49 -8.68 29.08
CA PHE A 24 -60.41 -8.19 28.06
C PHE A 24 -59.82 -8.52 26.68
N GLU A 25 -60.37 -9.58 26.11
CA GLU A 25 -60.61 -9.83 24.70
C GLU A 25 -59.53 -9.53 23.64
N ASP A 26 -59.15 -10.65 23.01
CA ASP A 26 -59.10 -10.82 21.55
C ASP A 26 -58.25 -9.87 20.73
N ARG A 27 -57.10 -10.40 20.27
CA ARG A 27 -56.81 -10.54 18.85
C ARG A 27 -55.58 -11.42 18.66
N ARG A 28 -55.86 -12.69 18.33
CA ARG A 28 -54.86 -13.54 17.69
C ARG A 28 -54.56 -12.97 16.31
N ASP A 29 -53.27 -12.83 16.06
CA ASP A 29 -52.58 -13.38 14.89
C ASP A 29 -52.97 -12.83 13.51
N SER A 30 -52.11 -11.96 12.96
CA SER A 30 -51.29 -12.31 11.79
C SER A 30 -50.60 -11.06 11.23
N GLY A 31 -49.27 -11.06 11.22
CA GLY A 31 -48.49 -10.00 10.58
C GLY A 31 -47.06 -9.93 11.11
N ARG A 32 -46.18 -10.78 10.55
CA ARG A 32 -44.73 -10.64 10.72
C ARG A 32 -44.30 -9.23 10.32
N PRO A 33 -43.51 -8.50 11.12
CA PRO A 33 -42.81 -7.33 10.60
C PRO A 33 -41.68 -7.79 9.69
N ASP A 34 -41.70 -7.29 8.46
CA ASP A 34 -40.72 -7.51 7.40
C ASP A 34 -39.28 -7.31 7.86
N ASP A 35 -38.50 -8.38 7.68
CA ASP A 35 -37.04 -8.46 7.87
C ASP A 35 -36.35 -7.52 6.87
N HIS A 36 -36.33 -6.22 7.17
CA HIS A 36 -35.52 -5.25 6.45
C HIS A 36 -34.06 -5.54 6.76
N LYS A 37 -33.43 -6.25 5.81
CA LYS A 37 -31.99 -6.31 5.56
C LYS A 37 -31.25 -5.18 6.28
N ARG A 38 -30.46 -5.55 7.29
CA ARG A 38 -29.30 -4.76 7.72
C ARG A 38 -28.39 -4.55 6.51
N SER A 39 -28.62 -3.47 5.77
CA SER A 39 -27.60 -2.87 4.93
C SER A 39 -26.49 -2.41 5.86
N GLY A 40 -25.36 -3.12 5.83
CA GLY A 40 -24.13 -2.66 6.47
C GLY A 40 -23.77 -1.24 6.00
N PRO A 41 -22.95 -0.51 6.75
CA PRO A 41 -22.53 0.82 6.36
C PRO A 41 -21.89 0.74 4.95
N PRO A 42 -22.25 1.65 4.03
CA PRO A 42 -21.66 1.69 2.71
C PRO A 42 -20.15 1.79 2.89
N GLY A 43 -19.43 0.91 2.18
CA GLY A 43 -17.99 0.76 2.28
C GLY A 43 -17.32 2.13 2.34
N ALA A 44 -16.53 2.33 3.40
CA ALA A 44 -15.61 3.44 3.48
C ALA A 44 -14.72 3.37 2.24
N GLN A 45 -15.08 4.15 1.23
CA GLN A 45 -14.21 4.45 0.12
C GLN A 45 -12.98 5.07 0.77
N VAL A 46 -11.89 4.31 0.83
CA VAL A 46 -10.58 4.87 1.14
C VAL A 46 -10.42 6.06 0.19
N PRO A 47 -10.29 7.31 0.69
CA PRO A 47 -10.17 8.44 -0.20
C PRO A 47 -8.90 8.21 -1.02
N SER A 48 -9.05 8.03 -2.33
CA SER A 48 -7.93 8.08 -3.26
C SER A 48 -7.28 9.43 -3.03
N MET A 49 -6.14 9.45 -2.35
CA MET A 49 -5.47 10.67 -1.95
C MET A 49 -5.16 11.42 -3.25
N LYS A 50 -5.92 12.48 -3.53
CA LYS A 50 -5.79 13.24 -4.78
C LYS A 50 -4.35 13.74 -4.84
N ARG A 51 -3.53 13.11 -5.69
CA ARG A 51 -2.17 13.56 -5.98
C ARG A 51 -2.27 15.02 -6.40
N GLN A 52 -1.73 15.91 -5.59
CA GLN A 52 -1.64 17.32 -5.96
C GLN A 52 -0.72 17.41 -7.17
N LYS A 53 -1.30 17.69 -8.34
CA LYS A 53 -0.53 17.90 -9.57
C LYS A 53 0.24 19.21 -9.42
N LEU A 54 1.49 19.11 -8.96
CA LEU A 54 2.45 20.20 -8.97
C LEU A 54 2.70 20.65 -10.41
N PRO A 55 3.10 21.92 -10.64
CA PRO A 55 3.33 22.42 -11.99
C PRO A 55 4.39 21.58 -12.73
N PRO A 56 4.21 21.39 -14.06
CA PRO A 56 5.13 20.63 -14.89
C PRO A 56 6.52 21.27 -14.89
N ILE A 57 7.57 20.45 -15.00
CA ILE A 57 8.95 20.94 -15.01
C ILE A 57 9.29 21.40 -16.42
N ASN A 58 9.80 22.62 -16.55
CA ASN A 58 10.39 23.05 -17.80
C ASN A 58 11.79 22.40 -17.96
N ARG A 59 11.84 21.31 -18.72
CA ARG A 59 13.05 20.50 -18.96
C ARG A 59 14.17 21.24 -19.72
N GLU A 60 13.86 22.36 -20.39
CA GLU A 60 14.87 23.19 -21.07
C GLU A 60 15.61 24.13 -20.11
N LYS A 61 14.95 24.52 -19.00
CA LYS A 61 15.49 25.48 -18.03
C LYS A 61 16.06 24.83 -16.78
N VAL A 62 15.63 23.60 -16.49
CA VAL A 62 16.01 22.86 -15.29
C VAL A 62 17.01 21.79 -15.66
N CYS A 63 18.19 21.80 -15.03
CA CYS A 63 19.18 20.74 -15.24
C CYS A 63 18.61 19.37 -14.81
N PRO A 64 18.83 18.32 -15.61
CA PRO A 64 18.43 16.97 -15.23
C PRO A 64 19.22 16.48 -14.02
N LEU A 65 18.62 15.56 -13.27
CA LEU A 65 19.27 14.81 -12.20
C LEU A 65 19.80 13.47 -12.73
N LEU A 66 20.80 12.93 -12.03
CA LEU A 66 21.29 11.58 -12.27
C LEU A 66 20.44 10.57 -11.48
N LEU A 67 19.72 9.72 -12.19
CA LEU A 67 19.00 8.57 -11.65
C LEU A 67 19.82 7.30 -11.88
N ARG A 68 20.05 6.53 -10.82
CA ARG A 68 20.79 5.26 -10.86
C ARG A 68 19.81 4.11 -10.66
N ILE A 69 19.67 3.27 -11.68
CA ILE A 69 18.71 2.17 -11.72
C ILE A 69 19.47 0.85 -11.71
N PHE A 70 19.02 -0.10 -10.90
CA PHE A 70 19.62 -1.41 -10.74
C PHE A 70 18.59 -2.50 -11.10
N PRO A 71 18.38 -2.79 -12.40
CA PRO A 71 17.55 -3.90 -12.84
C PRO A 71 18.12 -5.26 -12.43
N ARG A 72 17.24 -6.18 -12.05
CA ARG A 72 17.56 -7.58 -11.79
C ARG A 72 16.42 -8.48 -12.23
N LYS A 73 16.76 -9.64 -12.80
CA LYS A 73 15.78 -10.67 -13.17
C LYS A 73 15.25 -11.40 -11.92
N GLY A 74 13.94 -11.63 -11.89
CA GLY A 74 13.23 -12.44 -10.89
C GLY A 74 12.91 -11.71 -9.57
N SER A 75 13.86 -11.02 -8.95
CA SER A 75 13.59 -10.27 -7.71
C SER A 75 14.52 -9.09 -7.51
N HIS A 76 14.14 -8.18 -6.60
CA HIS A 76 14.96 -7.04 -6.23
C HIS A 76 16.30 -7.49 -5.63
N HIS A 77 17.34 -6.67 -5.82
CA HIS A 77 18.59 -6.82 -5.08
C HIS A 77 18.32 -6.75 -3.57
N ARG A 78 19.09 -7.49 -2.76
CA ARG A 78 18.97 -7.38 -1.31
C ARG A 78 19.53 -6.03 -0.83
N LEU A 79 19.10 -5.59 0.34
CA LEU A 79 19.51 -4.30 0.90
C LEU A 79 21.03 -4.22 1.13
N GLU A 80 21.67 -5.33 1.47
CA GLU A 80 23.12 -5.38 1.73
C GLU A 80 23.94 -5.02 0.49
N ALA A 81 23.39 -5.23 -0.72
CA ALA A 81 24.03 -4.86 -1.98
C ALA A 81 24.14 -3.34 -2.18
N PHE A 82 23.41 -2.53 -1.39
CA PHE A 82 23.42 -1.07 -1.50
C PHE A 82 24.19 -0.39 -0.37
N GLU A 83 24.73 -1.12 0.61
CA GLU A 83 25.39 -0.53 1.79
C GLU A 83 26.74 0.13 1.47
N GLY A 84 27.51 -0.41 0.52
CA GLY A 84 28.80 0.13 0.12
C GLY A 84 28.76 0.75 -1.27
N ARG A 85 29.23 2.00 -1.43
CA ARG A 85 29.36 2.64 -2.75
C ARG A 85 30.23 1.83 -3.73
N ASP A 86 31.21 1.10 -3.20
CA ASP A 86 32.15 0.29 -3.98
C ASP A 86 31.64 -1.15 -4.26
N ARG A 87 30.47 -1.51 -3.75
CA ARG A 87 29.87 -2.86 -3.87
C ARG A 87 28.49 -2.86 -4.51
N LEU A 88 28.16 -1.81 -5.26
CA LEU A 88 26.89 -1.73 -5.95
C LEU A 88 26.77 -2.85 -7.00
N PRO A 89 25.55 -3.33 -7.30
CA PRO A 89 25.35 -4.36 -8.31
C PRO A 89 25.86 -3.94 -9.70
N ASP A 90 26.47 -4.87 -10.42
CA ASP A 90 27.16 -4.60 -11.71
C ASP A 90 26.23 -4.08 -12.82
N GLN A 91 24.94 -4.44 -12.79
CA GLN A 91 23.97 -4.03 -13.81
C GLN A 91 23.39 -2.64 -13.53
N GLU A 92 24.24 -1.64 -13.33
CA GLU A 92 23.81 -0.25 -13.15
C GLU A 92 23.43 0.39 -14.48
N VAL A 93 22.26 1.03 -14.52
CA VAL A 93 21.81 1.88 -15.62
C VAL A 93 21.68 3.31 -15.11
N GLN A 94 22.44 4.22 -15.71
CA GLN A 94 22.43 5.64 -15.36
C GLN A 94 21.58 6.41 -16.36
N VAL A 95 20.63 7.19 -15.84
CA VAL A 95 19.68 7.96 -16.65
C VAL A 95 19.70 9.43 -16.20
N HIS A 96 19.88 10.34 -17.15
CA HIS A 96 19.68 11.76 -16.91
C HIS A 96 18.20 12.10 -17.14
N THR A 97 17.50 12.48 -16.07
CA THR A 97 16.05 12.71 -16.13
C THR A 97 15.60 13.82 -15.18
N TRP A 98 14.30 14.06 -15.07
CA TRP A 98 13.72 15.09 -14.21
C TRP A 98 12.79 14.46 -13.17
N GLN A 99 12.45 15.23 -12.15
CA GLN A 99 11.55 14.80 -11.06
C GLN A 99 10.13 14.46 -11.56
N ASP A 100 9.72 14.91 -12.74
CA ASP A 100 8.43 14.59 -13.33
C ASP A 100 8.41 13.31 -14.18
N ALA A 101 9.55 12.62 -14.31
CA ALA A 101 9.61 11.37 -15.06
C ALA A 101 8.74 10.28 -14.40
N SER A 102 7.92 9.63 -15.21
CA SER A 102 6.96 8.61 -14.79
C SER A 102 7.55 7.20 -14.75
N LEU A 103 6.93 6.28 -14.02
CA LEU A 103 7.34 4.87 -14.03
C LEU A 103 7.21 4.25 -15.43
N ARG A 104 6.25 4.73 -16.24
CA ARG A 104 6.13 4.34 -17.65
C ARG A 104 7.35 4.78 -18.47
N GLU A 105 7.76 6.05 -18.37
CA GLU A 105 8.96 6.56 -19.04
C GLU A 105 10.21 5.75 -18.64
N LEU A 106 10.36 5.46 -17.34
CA LEU A 106 11.48 4.65 -16.84
C LEU A 106 11.41 3.20 -17.34
N CYS A 107 10.22 2.63 -17.47
CA CYS A 107 10.04 1.30 -18.03
C CYS A 107 10.46 1.23 -19.50
N GLU A 108 10.09 2.22 -20.32
CA GLU A 108 10.45 2.28 -21.74
C GLU A 108 11.97 2.34 -21.91
N LEU A 109 12.64 3.21 -21.14
CA LEU A 109 14.11 3.29 -21.12
C LEU A 109 14.77 1.96 -20.73
N LEU A 110 14.19 1.24 -19.77
CA LEU A 110 14.69 -0.07 -19.37
C LEU A 110 14.49 -1.16 -20.43
N GLN A 111 13.48 -1.05 -21.29
CA GLN A 111 13.27 -2.00 -22.38
C GLN A 111 14.34 -1.87 -23.47
N ASP A 112 14.89 -0.66 -23.66
CA ASP A 112 15.97 -0.41 -24.62
C ASP A 112 17.32 -0.95 -24.14
N VAL A 113 17.55 -0.93 -22.82
CA VAL A 113 18.83 -1.35 -22.22
C VAL A 113 18.81 -2.82 -21.79
N ASN A 114 17.66 -3.34 -21.34
CA ASN A 114 17.53 -4.68 -20.82
C ASN A 114 16.52 -5.53 -21.63
N PRO A 115 16.99 -6.54 -22.39
CA PRO A 115 16.11 -7.36 -23.21
C PRO A 115 15.09 -8.19 -22.40
N ASP A 116 15.36 -8.49 -21.12
CA ASP A 116 14.39 -9.19 -20.28
C ASP A 116 13.17 -8.30 -19.96
N ALA A 117 13.35 -6.98 -19.88
CA ALA A 117 12.25 -6.03 -19.63
C ALA A 117 11.35 -5.84 -20.86
N LYS A 118 11.86 -6.15 -22.06
CA LYS A 118 11.16 -6.05 -23.34
C LYS A 118 10.17 -7.18 -23.60
N ARG A 119 10.21 -8.26 -22.80
CA ARG A 119 9.32 -9.42 -23.02
C ARG A 119 7.85 -9.00 -22.85
N PRO A 120 6.93 -9.52 -23.67
CA PRO A 120 5.54 -9.09 -23.66
C PRO A 120 4.81 -9.36 -22.34
N ASN A 121 5.23 -10.39 -21.61
CA ASN A 121 4.73 -10.78 -20.28
C ASN A 121 5.60 -10.27 -19.13
N ALA A 122 6.55 -9.37 -19.38
CA ALA A 122 7.38 -8.79 -18.34
C ALA A 122 6.57 -7.85 -17.44
N ARG A 123 6.79 -8.02 -16.13
CA ARG A 123 6.30 -7.18 -15.05
C ARG A 123 7.49 -6.55 -14.34
N ILE A 124 7.55 -5.24 -14.40
CA ILE A 124 8.63 -4.40 -13.91
C ILE A 124 8.18 -3.80 -12.57
N SER A 125 8.74 -4.32 -11.48
CA SER A 125 8.49 -3.79 -10.14
C SER A 125 9.58 -2.79 -9.77
N PHE A 126 9.17 -1.61 -9.32
CA PHE A 126 10.05 -0.53 -8.92
C PHE A 126 10.08 -0.42 -7.39
N SER A 127 11.28 -0.27 -6.83
CA SER A 127 11.49 0.00 -5.41
C SER A 127 12.55 1.08 -5.23
N LEU A 128 12.29 2.06 -4.35
CA LEU A 128 13.27 3.06 -3.96
C LEU A 128 14.12 2.54 -2.81
N VAL A 129 15.43 2.75 -2.90
CA VAL A 129 16.39 2.47 -1.84
C VAL A 129 17.01 3.78 -1.39
N TYR A 130 16.92 4.08 -0.10
CA TYR A 130 17.35 5.35 0.48
C TYR A 130 17.81 5.15 1.93
N PRO A 131 18.69 6.00 2.46
CA PRO A 131 19.07 5.96 3.86
C PRO A 131 17.91 6.43 4.75
N ASP A 132 17.56 5.62 5.74
CA ASP A 132 16.66 6.04 6.81
C ASP A 132 17.37 7.03 7.77
N ARG A 133 16.64 7.61 8.71
CA ARG A 133 17.15 8.53 9.76
C ARG A 133 18.30 7.95 10.58
N THR A 134 18.39 6.62 10.64
CA THR A 134 19.46 5.88 11.32
C THR A 134 20.73 5.71 10.47
N GLY A 135 20.73 6.19 9.22
CA GLY A 135 21.82 6.02 8.26
C GLY A 135 21.86 4.65 7.58
N ARG A 136 20.94 3.73 7.93
CA ARG A 136 20.82 2.43 7.27
C ARG A 136 19.93 2.53 6.04
N ASN A 137 20.32 1.85 4.98
CA ASN A 137 19.50 1.80 3.77
C ASN A 137 18.23 0.99 4.01
N THR A 138 17.11 1.53 3.54
CA THR A 138 15.82 0.87 3.51
C THR A 138 15.29 0.83 2.08
N MET A 139 14.42 -0.13 1.79
CA MET A 139 13.82 -0.33 0.48
C MET A 139 12.31 -0.20 0.61
N ARG A 140 11.71 0.63 -0.24
CA ARG A 140 10.26 0.84 -0.29
C ARG A 140 9.76 0.55 -1.70
N ASN A 141 8.81 -0.37 -1.83
CA ASN A 141 8.11 -0.60 -3.09
C ASN A 141 7.33 0.66 -3.48
N VAL A 142 7.45 1.07 -4.74
CA VAL A 142 6.84 2.32 -5.24
C VAL A 142 5.83 2.12 -6.37
N GLY A 143 5.79 0.93 -6.98
CA GLY A 143 4.81 0.63 -8.02
C GLY A 143 5.26 -0.48 -8.95
N VAL A 144 4.32 -0.96 -9.75
CA VAL A 144 4.57 -2.01 -10.73
C VAL A 144 4.01 -1.59 -12.09
N VAL A 145 4.85 -1.68 -13.12
CA VAL A 145 4.49 -1.42 -14.52
C VAL A 145 4.57 -2.72 -15.31
N HIS A 146 3.71 -2.85 -16.32
CA HIS A 146 3.79 -3.94 -17.27
C HIS A 146 4.40 -3.47 -18.58
N ALA A 147 5.20 -4.32 -19.23
CA ALA A 147 5.92 -3.94 -20.44
C ALA A 147 4.98 -3.47 -21.56
N THR A 148 3.87 -4.19 -21.78
CA THR A 148 2.98 -4.00 -22.93
C THR A 148 1.60 -3.43 -22.59
N ARG A 149 1.14 -3.60 -21.34
CA ARG A 149 -0.19 -3.19 -20.92
C ARG A 149 -0.12 -2.02 -19.93
N PRO A 150 -1.14 -1.14 -19.90
CA PRO A 150 -1.21 -0.08 -18.90
C PRO A 150 -1.34 -0.66 -17.49
N SER A 151 -0.68 -0.01 -16.53
CA SER A 151 -0.80 -0.26 -15.10
C SER A 151 -1.28 0.99 -14.37
N ASN A 152 -1.86 0.82 -13.19
CA ASN A 152 -2.33 1.94 -12.37
C ASN A 152 -1.18 2.83 -11.86
N ASP A 153 0.03 2.29 -11.80
CA ASP A 153 1.23 3.00 -11.32
C ASP A 153 2.01 3.69 -12.44
N ASP A 154 1.59 3.59 -13.70
CA ASP A 154 2.31 4.12 -14.86
C ASP A 154 2.59 5.62 -14.75
N ASP A 155 1.59 6.39 -14.31
CA ASP A 155 1.65 7.85 -14.17
C ASP A 155 2.36 8.29 -12.88
N ALA A 156 2.91 7.36 -12.09
CA ALA A 156 3.67 7.71 -10.91
C ALA A 156 5.00 8.37 -11.25
N THR A 157 5.16 9.62 -10.85
CA THR A 157 6.40 10.37 -11.10
C THR A 157 7.41 10.22 -9.98
N LEU A 158 8.70 10.40 -10.26
CA LEU A 158 9.76 10.43 -9.24
C LEU A 158 9.44 11.41 -8.09
N ARG A 159 8.84 12.55 -8.42
CA ARG A 159 8.34 13.55 -7.48
C ARG A 159 7.25 13.00 -6.57
N ASP A 160 6.26 12.30 -7.12
CA ASP A 160 5.19 11.67 -6.33
C ASP A 160 5.76 10.59 -5.39
N LEU A 161 6.81 9.91 -5.84
CA LEU A 161 7.54 8.92 -5.06
C LEU A 161 8.50 9.56 -4.05
N LYS A 162 8.63 10.88 -4.02
CA LYS A 162 9.55 11.62 -3.13
C LYS A 162 11.02 11.20 -3.32
N PHE A 163 11.41 10.87 -4.54
CA PHE A 163 12.79 10.56 -4.89
C PHE A 163 13.71 11.76 -4.63
N GLN A 164 14.85 11.49 -4.00
CA GLN A 164 15.90 12.49 -3.79
C GLN A 164 17.17 12.10 -4.53
N THR A 165 17.96 13.11 -4.89
CA THR A 165 19.27 12.86 -5.52
C THR A 165 20.17 12.13 -4.52
N GLY A 166 20.66 10.96 -4.91
CA GLY A 166 21.42 10.06 -4.04
C GLY A 166 20.67 8.78 -3.68
N ASP A 167 19.35 8.75 -3.85
CA ASP A 167 18.56 7.51 -3.75
C ASP A 167 18.86 6.60 -4.95
N TYR A 168 18.66 5.29 -4.74
CA TYR A 168 18.78 4.29 -5.79
C TYR A 168 17.41 3.74 -6.19
N LEU A 169 17.25 3.39 -7.46
CA LEU A 169 16.06 2.71 -7.95
C LEU A 169 16.36 1.23 -8.21
N SER A 170 15.86 0.36 -7.34
CA SER A 170 15.94 -1.09 -7.52
C SER A 170 14.78 -1.56 -8.38
N VAL A 171 15.07 -2.29 -9.45
CA VAL A 171 14.06 -2.76 -10.40
C VAL A 171 14.10 -4.28 -10.49
N ALA A 172 12.95 -4.92 -10.32
CA ALA A 172 12.80 -6.35 -10.50
C ALA A 172 11.99 -6.64 -11.76
N VAL A 173 12.59 -7.38 -12.68
CA VAL A 173 11.96 -7.82 -13.91
C VAL A 173 11.49 -9.26 -13.71
N THR A 174 10.18 -9.44 -13.64
CA THR A 174 9.53 -10.76 -13.44
C THR A 174 8.71 -11.13 -14.67
N GLU A 175 8.62 -12.42 -14.98
CA GLU A 175 7.75 -12.94 -16.02
C GLU A 175 6.51 -13.54 -15.36
N PHE A 176 5.33 -13.34 -15.97
CA PHE A 176 4.06 -13.96 -15.58
C PHE A 176 3.61 -15.00 -16.59
#